data_AF-A0A8T6IMR5-F1
#
_entry.id   AF-A0A8T6IMR5-F1
#
_cell.length_a   1.000
_cell.length_b   1.000
_cell.length_c   1.000
_cell.angle_alpha   90.00
_cell.angle_beta   90.00
_cell.angle_gamma   90.00
#
_symmetry.space_group_name_H-M   'P 1'
#
loop_
_entity.id
_entity.type
_entity.pdbx_description
1 polymer ?
#
loop_
_entity_poly.entity_id
_entity_poly.type
_entity_poly.pdbx_seq_one_letter_code
_entity_poly.pdbx_strand_id
1 'polypeptide(L)'
;MKGRRRLRMTSAAPRARYESGRIQYHRDGPWGNGSTGGPNVKIEDWPSGKTIPALYRELKQLDLLENLAELEAFGFTVIPPEKVATPEVHEQYKEAALRVACERKACTPEELPGVFEDGQELLRFTLWDDLAFEKMVLTPAALGLIQWLVGTDCILSLQNVWVKGKGAGGTGVHADWAQFEMPSMAVEPFGANFNYLVTDYSKEEGGLSFVPCSHRWRRWPSIEEAEYWADQAQVIEAPAGSMVIWGDHTWHGSYPKETDGLRLMVLGMYNRPHMQTQEAYRQTATPEALARNPVRFTQLMNVHHGMPWGKSGLRYKGFSNAPKGYVSLFDTEPVGEGVEIPAEYDYHVYDRELGNQFKEFFKANSKGKRYQFPDLYKDARQDPSTESEGEAAG
;
A
#
# COMPACT_ATOMS: atom_id res chain seq x y z
N MET A 1 49.04 -28.76 -54.08
CA MET A 1 47.64 -29.10 -54.47
C MET A 1 46.89 -29.61 -53.25
N LYS A 2 45.57 -29.36 -53.18
CA LYS A 2 44.62 -29.48 -52.04
C LYS A 2 44.73 -28.29 -51.07
N GLY A 3 43.88 -27.26 -51.07
CA GLY A 3 42.49 -27.14 -51.53
C GLY A 3 41.54 -26.88 -50.35
N ARG A 4 41.74 -25.80 -49.59
CA ARG A 4 40.81 -25.37 -48.52
C ARG A 4 39.62 -24.64 -49.15
N ARG A 5 38.45 -25.29 -49.18
CA ARG A 5 37.17 -24.64 -49.51
C ARG A 5 36.74 -23.75 -48.35
N ARG A 6 36.65 -22.44 -48.59
CA ARG A 6 35.89 -21.50 -47.75
C ARG A 6 34.41 -21.71 -48.02
N LEU A 7 33.63 -22.05 -46.99
CA LEU A 7 32.18 -21.89 -47.02
C LEU A 7 31.86 -20.39 -46.93
N ARG A 8 31.08 -19.88 -47.90
CA ARG A 8 30.42 -18.58 -47.82
C ARG A 8 29.26 -18.72 -46.82
N MET A 9 29.30 -17.97 -45.72
CA MET A 9 28.09 -17.67 -44.95
C MET A 9 27.44 -16.43 -45.56
N THR A 10 26.28 -16.60 -46.18
CA THR A 10 25.34 -15.52 -46.48
C THR A 10 24.31 -15.50 -45.37
N SER A 11 24.40 -14.52 -44.47
CA SER A 11 23.24 -14.08 -43.69
C SER A 11 23.26 -12.56 -43.67
N ALA A 12 22.41 -11.97 -44.51
CA ALA A 12 22.08 -10.56 -44.45
C ALA A 12 21.32 -10.31 -43.13
N ALA A 13 21.97 -9.68 -42.17
CA ALA A 13 21.29 -9.12 -41.00
C ALA A 13 20.55 -7.85 -41.45
N PRO A 14 19.24 -7.70 -41.17
CA PRO A 14 18.56 -6.45 -41.48
C PRO A 14 19.04 -5.37 -40.50
N ARG A 15 19.72 -4.36 -41.04
CA ARG A 15 20.01 -3.10 -40.34
C ARG A 15 18.71 -2.32 -40.24
N ALA A 16 18.15 -2.17 -39.04
CA ALA A 16 17.06 -1.23 -38.81
C ALA A 16 17.63 0.19 -38.88
N ARG A 17 17.26 0.95 -39.92
CA ARG A 17 17.41 2.41 -39.97
C ARG A 17 16.23 3.01 -39.22
N TYR A 18 16.53 3.91 -38.27
CA TYR A 18 15.54 4.75 -37.62
C TYR A 18 15.27 5.94 -38.53
N GLU A 19 14.12 5.95 -39.19
CA GLU A 19 13.53 7.13 -39.82
C GLU A 19 12.06 7.25 -39.40
N SER A 20 11.64 8.50 -39.27
CA SER A 20 10.42 9.02 -38.65
C SER A 20 9.09 8.36 -39.06
N GLY A 21 8.21 8.17 -38.07
CA GLY A 21 6.76 8.30 -38.24
C GLY A 21 5.97 7.02 -38.57
N ARG A 22 5.08 6.64 -37.65
CA ARG A 22 4.05 5.58 -37.72
C ARG A 22 4.57 4.15 -37.84
N ILE A 23 4.55 3.46 -36.70
CA ILE A 23 4.56 1.99 -36.65
C ILE A 23 3.24 1.50 -37.28
N GLN A 24 3.30 1.00 -38.51
CA GLN A 24 2.21 0.20 -39.08
C GLN A 24 2.38 -1.24 -38.61
N TYR A 25 1.49 -1.71 -37.74
CA TYR A 25 1.39 -3.12 -37.42
C TYR A 25 0.81 -3.86 -38.63
N HIS A 26 1.62 -4.69 -39.28
CA HIS A 26 1.12 -5.66 -40.25
C HIS A 26 0.19 -6.64 -39.54
N ARG A 27 -1.09 -6.64 -39.94
CA ARG A 27 -2.20 -7.32 -39.27
C ARG A 27 -2.46 -8.75 -39.76
N ASP A 28 -1.52 -9.33 -40.48
CA ASP A 28 -1.70 -10.65 -41.12
C ASP A 28 -0.62 -11.63 -40.64
N GLY A 29 -0.68 -11.96 -39.35
CA GLY A 29 -0.07 -13.16 -38.79
C GLY A 29 -1.09 -14.30 -38.68
N PRO A 30 -0.68 -15.56 -38.48
CA PRO A 30 -1.55 -16.74 -38.46
C PRO A 30 -2.61 -16.76 -37.33
N TRP A 31 -2.67 -15.71 -36.52
CA TRP A 31 -3.61 -15.52 -35.43
C TRP A 31 -4.80 -14.70 -35.93
N GLY A 32 -5.59 -15.31 -36.81
CA GLY A 32 -6.76 -14.70 -37.42
C GLY A 32 -7.85 -14.32 -36.40
N ASN A 33 -8.52 -13.21 -36.71
CA ASN A 33 -9.70 -12.66 -36.05
C ASN A 33 -10.82 -13.71 -35.88
N GLY A 34 -11.24 -13.93 -34.63
CA GLY A 34 -12.33 -14.87 -34.34
C GLY A 34 -12.79 -14.95 -32.89
N SER A 35 -12.76 -13.85 -32.12
CA SER A 35 -13.66 -13.56 -30.99
C SER A 35 -13.24 -12.20 -30.40
N THR A 36 -14.16 -11.46 -29.78
CA THR A 36 -13.83 -10.26 -29.00
C THR A 36 -13.10 -10.56 -27.68
N GLY A 37 -12.57 -11.77 -27.49
CA GLY A 37 -11.69 -12.17 -26.40
C GLY A 37 -10.33 -12.60 -26.94
N GLY A 38 -9.33 -11.72 -26.85
CA GLY A 38 -7.94 -12.12 -27.05
C GLY A 38 -7.49 -13.19 -26.04
N PRO A 39 -6.31 -13.81 -26.22
CA PRO A 39 -5.78 -14.82 -25.30
C PRO A 39 -5.27 -14.18 -24.00
N ASN A 40 -6.19 -13.62 -23.21
CA ASN A 40 -5.89 -13.14 -21.87
C ASN A 40 -5.82 -14.35 -20.93
N VAL A 41 -4.86 -14.31 -20.01
CA VAL A 41 -4.77 -15.29 -18.93
C VAL A 41 -6.08 -15.23 -18.13
N LYS A 42 -6.75 -16.39 -17.98
CA LYS A 42 -7.91 -16.53 -17.11
C LYS A 42 -7.42 -16.52 -15.66
N ILE A 43 -7.88 -15.54 -14.87
CA ILE A 43 -7.45 -15.37 -13.47
C ILE A 43 -8.25 -16.30 -12.56
N GLU A 44 -7.69 -17.47 -12.26
CA GLU A 44 -8.29 -18.48 -11.37
C GLU A 44 -7.81 -18.31 -9.92
N ASP A 45 -8.48 -18.95 -8.97
CA ASP A 45 -8.06 -19.00 -7.57
C ASP A 45 -6.89 -19.99 -7.40
N TRP A 46 -5.77 -19.72 -8.07
CA TRP A 46 -4.58 -20.56 -7.94
C TRP A 46 -4.10 -20.55 -6.50
N PRO A 47 -3.94 -21.71 -5.86
CA PRO A 47 -3.40 -21.78 -4.51
C PRO A 47 -2.02 -21.12 -4.38
N SER A 48 -1.26 -21.06 -5.48
CA SER A 48 0.03 -20.38 -5.55
C SER A 48 -0.05 -18.86 -5.46
N GLY A 49 -1.18 -18.27 -5.86
CA GLY A 49 -1.42 -16.83 -5.83
C GLY A 49 -2.02 -16.32 -4.51
N LYS A 50 -2.54 -17.22 -3.66
CA LYS A 50 -3.21 -16.87 -2.41
C LYS A 50 -4.27 -15.76 -2.59
N THR A 51 -4.00 -14.56 -2.08
CA THR A 51 -4.92 -13.42 -2.09
C THR A 51 -4.79 -12.56 -3.36
N ILE A 52 -3.72 -12.72 -4.15
CA ILE A 52 -3.43 -11.89 -5.32
C ILE A 52 -4.48 -12.02 -6.43
N PRO A 53 -4.99 -13.22 -6.80
CA PRO A 53 -6.01 -13.32 -7.84
C PRO A 53 -7.29 -12.53 -7.51
N ALA A 54 -7.71 -12.56 -6.24
CA ALA A 54 -8.89 -11.84 -5.78
C ALA A 54 -8.65 -10.31 -5.81
N LEU A 55 -7.52 -9.84 -5.25
CA LEU A 55 -7.13 -8.43 -5.32
C LEU A 55 -7.05 -7.92 -6.76
N TYR A 56 -6.44 -8.69 -7.66
CA TYR A 56 -6.34 -8.32 -9.08
C TYR A 56 -7.73 -8.16 -9.73
N ARG A 57 -8.67 -9.04 -9.44
CA ARG A 57 -10.04 -8.94 -9.97
C ARG A 57 -10.75 -7.68 -9.45
N GLU A 58 -10.58 -7.32 -8.19
CA GLU A 58 -11.20 -6.12 -7.63
C GLU A 58 -10.54 -4.84 -8.14
N LEU A 59 -9.21 -4.80 -8.29
CA LEU A 59 -8.52 -3.71 -8.97
C LEU A 59 -8.98 -3.54 -10.41
N LYS A 60 -9.23 -4.66 -11.11
CA LYS A 60 -9.84 -4.63 -12.45
C LYS A 60 -11.29 -4.12 -12.42
N GLN A 61 -12.08 -4.50 -11.43
CA GLN A 61 -13.45 -4.01 -11.25
C GLN A 61 -13.50 -2.51 -10.96
N LEU A 62 -12.51 -1.98 -10.24
CA LEU A 62 -12.32 -0.56 -9.95
C LEU A 62 -11.70 0.23 -11.11
N ASP A 63 -11.37 -0.42 -12.23
CA ASP A 63 -10.69 0.18 -13.38
C ASP A 63 -9.33 0.81 -12.98
N LEU A 64 -8.53 0.09 -12.18
CA LEU A 64 -7.24 0.55 -11.66
C LEU A 64 -6.02 -0.19 -12.24
N LEU A 65 -6.19 -0.97 -13.31
CA LEU A 65 -5.07 -1.69 -13.92
C LEU A 65 -4.03 -0.74 -14.54
N GLU A 66 -4.45 0.42 -15.01
CA GLU A 66 -3.54 1.48 -15.48
C GLU A 66 -2.75 2.07 -14.31
N ASN A 67 -3.41 2.45 -13.21
CA ASN A 67 -2.75 2.94 -12.00
C ASN A 67 -1.74 1.92 -11.42
N LEU A 68 -2.10 0.63 -11.44
CA LEU A 68 -1.17 -0.44 -11.06
C LEU A 68 0.04 -0.48 -12.00
N ALA A 69 -0.16 -0.38 -13.31
CA ALA A 69 0.93 -0.34 -14.27
C ALA A 69 1.83 0.88 -14.08
N GLU A 70 1.27 2.05 -13.75
CA GLU A 70 2.03 3.26 -13.41
C GLU A 70 2.86 3.10 -12.14
N LEU A 71 2.32 2.47 -11.09
CA LEU A 71 3.09 2.15 -9.88
C LEU A 71 4.29 1.26 -10.20
N GLU A 72 4.07 0.18 -10.96
CA GLU A 72 5.14 -0.72 -11.38
C GLU A 72 6.16 -0.02 -12.29
N ALA A 73 5.68 0.79 -13.24
CA ALA A 73 6.47 1.44 -14.28
C ALA A 73 7.25 2.66 -13.76
N PHE A 74 6.63 3.50 -12.95
CA PHE A 74 7.09 4.85 -12.63
C PHE A 74 7.23 5.11 -11.12
N GLY A 75 6.65 4.25 -10.28
CA GLY A 75 6.80 4.29 -8.82
C GLY A 75 5.74 5.10 -8.08
N PHE A 76 4.84 5.77 -8.80
CA PHE A 76 3.73 6.53 -8.25
C PHE A 76 2.56 6.55 -9.26
N THR A 77 1.36 6.89 -8.78
CA THR A 77 0.16 7.08 -9.59
C THR A 77 -0.78 8.09 -8.91
N VAL A 78 -1.71 8.65 -9.69
CA VAL A 78 -2.77 9.54 -9.21
C VAL A 78 -4.13 8.91 -9.51
N ILE A 79 -4.94 8.75 -8.48
CA ILE A 79 -6.34 8.32 -8.59
C ILE A 79 -7.20 9.58 -8.69
N PRO A 80 -8.04 9.70 -9.73
CA PRO A 80 -8.88 10.88 -9.91
C PRO A 80 -10.05 10.89 -8.90
N PRO A 81 -10.63 12.07 -8.59
CA PRO A 81 -11.62 12.22 -7.52
C PRO A 81 -12.80 11.26 -7.62
N GLU A 82 -13.33 11.04 -8.83
CA GLU A 82 -14.48 10.16 -9.07
C GLU A 82 -14.24 8.68 -8.75
N LYS A 83 -12.97 8.24 -8.68
CA LYS A 83 -12.58 6.90 -8.24
C LYS A 83 -12.24 6.85 -6.75
N VAL A 84 -12.05 8.01 -6.10
CA VAL A 84 -11.76 8.13 -4.67
C VAL A 84 -13.06 8.11 -3.87
N ALA A 85 -13.99 9.01 -4.15
CA ALA A 85 -15.22 9.14 -3.37
C ALA A 85 -16.35 9.86 -4.12
N THR A 86 -17.54 9.94 -3.51
CA THR A 86 -18.62 10.80 -4.00
C THR A 86 -18.38 12.25 -3.58
N PRO A 87 -19.03 13.24 -4.24
CA PRO A 87 -18.90 14.65 -3.85
C PRO A 87 -19.22 14.92 -2.37
N GLU A 88 -20.21 14.23 -1.81
CA GLU A 88 -20.59 14.39 -0.40
C GLU A 88 -19.50 13.89 0.55
N VAL A 89 -18.83 12.80 0.19
CA VAL A 89 -17.72 12.25 0.97
C VAL A 89 -16.47 13.11 0.83
N HIS A 90 -16.21 13.69 -0.36
CA HIS A 90 -15.13 14.66 -0.55
C HIS A 90 -15.30 15.89 0.36
N GLU A 91 -16.52 16.42 0.47
CA GLU A 91 -16.78 17.55 1.36
C GLU A 91 -16.59 17.14 2.83
N GLN A 92 -17.05 15.97 3.26
CA GLN A 92 -16.80 15.45 4.61
C GLN A 92 -15.30 15.36 4.93
N TYR A 93 -14.47 14.88 3.98
CA TYR A 93 -13.02 14.82 4.17
C TYR A 93 -12.38 16.19 4.30
N LYS A 94 -12.84 17.15 3.50
CA LYS A 94 -12.36 18.53 3.53
C LYS A 94 -12.74 19.23 4.83
N GLU A 95 -14.00 19.12 5.24
CA GLU A 95 -14.51 19.68 6.50
C GLU A 95 -13.76 19.09 7.70
N ALA A 96 -13.56 17.77 7.74
CA ALA A 96 -12.80 17.11 8.80
C ALA A 96 -11.35 17.63 8.89
N ALA A 97 -10.64 17.71 7.75
CA ALA A 97 -9.26 18.20 7.71
C ALA A 97 -9.15 19.66 8.19
N LEU A 98 -10.05 20.54 7.73
CA LEU A 98 -10.10 21.95 8.15
C LEU A 98 -10.44 22.09 9.62
N ARG A 99 -11.45 21.35 10.10
CA ARG A 99 -11.88 21.36 11.50
C ARG A 99 -10.73 20.96 12.43
N VAL A 100 -10.05 19.85 12.12
CA VAL A 100 -8.91 19.37 12.91
C VAL A 100 -7.76 20.37 12.93
N ALA A 101 -7.47 21.01 11.79
CA ALA A 101 -6.46 22.06 11.74
C ALA A 101 -6.84 23.27 12.62
N CYS A 102 -8.08 23.75 12.52
CA CYS A 102 -8.60 24.87 13.30
C CYS A 102 -8.61 24.56 14.81
N GLU A 103 -9.10 23.39 15.21
CA GLU A 103 -9.16 22.96 16.61
C GLU A 103 -7.76 22.85 17.23
N ARG A 104 -6.82 22.21 16.53
CA ARG A 104 -5.44 22.05 17.02
C ARG A 104 -4.66 23.37 17.06
N LYS A 105 -5.08 24.37 16.28
CA LYS A 105 -4.49 25.72 16.27
C LYS A 105 -5.29 26.76 17.06
N ALA A 106 -6.42 26.36 17.63
CA ALA A 106 -7.32 27.23 18.38
C ALA A 106 -7.67 28.52 17.61
N CYS A 107 -8.01 28.39 16.33
CA CYS A 107 -8.34 29.51 15.43
C CYS A 107 -9.58 29.20 14.58
N THR A 108 -10.14 30.21 13.93
CA THR A 108 -11.20 30.00 12.92
C THR A 108 -10.62 29.62 11.55
N PRO A 109 -11.43 29.08 10.61
CA PRO A 109 -10.97 28.81 9.24
C PRO A 109 -10.41 30.05 8.52
N GLU A 110 -10.93 31.24 8.80
CA GLU A 110 -10.47 32.50 8.21
C GLU A 110 -9.11 32.95 8.77
N GLU A 111 -8.81 32.60 10.02
CA GLU A 111 -7.55 32.90 10.70
C GLU A 111 -6.44 31.90 10.33
N LEU A 112 -6.80 30.66 9.99
CA LEU A 112 -5.89 29.55 9.73
C LEU A 112 -4.78 29.88 8.71
N PRO A 113 -5.04 30.57 7.57
CA PRO A 113 -3.98 30.98 6.66
C PRO A 113 -2.89 31.83 7.31
N GLY A 114 -3.26 32.73 8.22
CA GLY A 114 -2.30 33.57 8.95
C GLY A 114 -1.47 32.80 9.97
N VAL A 115 -2.01 31.70 10.52
CA VAL A 115 -1.27 30.82 11.44
C VAL A 115 -0.12 30.10 10.73
N PHE A 116 -0.25 29.85 9.43
CA PHE A 116 0.72 29.12 8.61
C PHE A 116 1.48 30.00 7.62
N GLU A 117 1.49 31.32 7.81
CA GLU A 117 2.32 32.22 7.00
C GLU A 117 3.80 31.85 7.13
N ASP A 118 4.48 31.64 5.99
CA ASP A 118 5.85 31.13 5.89
C ASP A 118 6.10 29.81 6.64
N GLY A 119 5.06 28.99 6.77
CA GLY A 119 5.07 27.79 7.61
C GLY A 119 4.33 26.60 7.02
N GLN A 120 4.63 25.43 7.58
CA GLN A 120 3.93 24.19 7.32
C GLN A 120 4.02 23.26 8.52
N GLU A 121 3.02 22.40 8.68
CA GLU A 121 3.02 21.41 9.75
C GLU A 121 2.27 20.15 9.37
N LEU A 122 2.84 19.03 9.81
CA LEU A 122 2.17 17.74 9.86
C LEU A 122 1.47 17.62 11.21
N LEU A 123 0.16 17.84 11.22
CA LEU A 123 -0.68 17.55 12.38
C LEU A 123 -0.79 16.03 12.49
N ARG A 124 -0.08 15.46 13.46
CA ARG A 124 0.11 14.01 13.57
C ARG A 124 -1.05 13.29 14.25
N PHE A 125 -1.21 12.01 13.95
CA PHE A 125 -2.09 11.10 14.66
C PHE A 125 -3.55 11.56 14.64
N THR A 126 -4.06 11.88 13.44
CA THR A 126 -5.39 12.48 13.26
C THR A 126 -6.49 11.46 13.04
N LEU A 127 -6.18 10.16 12.87
CA LEU A 127 -7.19 9.12 12.62
C LEU A 127 -8.36 9.18 13.61
N TRP A 128 -8.06 9.44 14.88
CA TRP A 128 -9.04 9.46 15.96
C TRP A 128 -9.78 10.79 16.13
N ASP A 129 -9.40 11.83 15.39
CA ASP A 129 -10.02 13.15 15.52
C ASP A 129 -11.35 13.27 14.76
N ASP A 130 -11.58 12.41 13.75
CA ASP A 130 -12.83 12.37 12.95
C ASP A 130 -13.09 10.98 12.34
N LEU A 131 -14.35 10.53 12.35
CA LEU A 131 -14.78 9.28 11.72
C LEU A 131 -14.58 9.27 10.20
N ALA A 132 -14.52 10.44 9.56
CA ALA A 132 -14.24 10.58 8.15
C ALA A 132 -12.87 9.98 7.79
N PHE A 133 -11.90 10.06 8.70
CA PHE A 133 -10.58 9.48 8.50
C PHE A 133 -10.55 7.96 8.56
N GLU A 134 -11.36 7.36 9.43
CA GLU A 134 -11.53 5.89 9.46
C GLU A 134 -12.05 5.36 8.11
N LYS A 135 -12.98 6.09 7.48
CA LYS A 135 -13.45 5.78 6.13
C LYS A 135 -12.35 5.98 5.08
N MET A 136 -11.57 7.06 5.20
CA MET A 136 -10.53 7.40 4.23
C MET A 136 -9.46 6.31 4.12
N VAL A 137 -9.02 5.73 5.25
CA VAL A 137 -8.06 4.63 5.25
C VAL A 137 -8.62 3.31 4.70
N LEU A 138 -9.93 3.26 4.44
CA LEU A 138 -10.62 2.12 3.83
C LEU A 138 -10.99 2.35 2.36
N THR A 139 -10.60 3.49 1.76
CA THR A 139 -10.93 3.84 0.38
C THR A 139 -10.51 2.73 -0.60
N PRO A 140 -11.46 2.02 -1.25
CA PRO A 140 -11.16 0.82 -2.03
C PRO A 140 -10.08 1.02 -3.09
N ALA A 141 -10.12 2.14 -3.81
CA ALA A 141 -9.18 2.44 -4.89
C ALA A 141 -7.73 2.58 -4.37
N ALA A 142 -7.54 3.40 -3.34
CA ALA A 142 -6.22 3.60 -2.74
C ALA A 142 -5.72 2.32 -2.04
N LEU A 143 -6.58 1.70 -1.23
CA LEU A 143 -6.21 0.55 -0.44
C LEU A 143 -5.91 -0.69 -1.29
N GLY A 144 -6.59 -0.87 -2.42
CA GLY A 144 -6.26 -1.93 -3.37
C GLY A 144 -4.85 -1.80 -3.93
N LEU A 145 -4.46 -0.59 -4.36
CA LEU A 145 -3.12 -0.32 -4.89
C LEU A 145 -2.05 -0.41 -3.80
N ILE A 146 -2.36 0.02 -2.57
CA ILE A 146 -1.49 -0.15 -1.40
C ILE A 146 -1.29 -1.63 -1.07
N GLN A 147 -2.35 -2.43 -1.03
CA GLN A 147 -2.25 -3.87 -0.77
C GLN A 147 -1.46 -4.60 -1.87
N TRP A 148 -1.46 -4.08 -3.10
CA TRP A 148 -0.58 -4.59 -4.15
C TRP A 148 0.91 -4.38 -3.81
N LEU A 149 1.27 -3.19 -3.31
CA LEU A 149 2.66 -2.85 -2.97
C LEU A 149 3.16 -3.55 -1.70
N VAL A 150 2.36 -3.53 -0.62
CA VAL A 150 2.81 -3.96 0.72
C VAL A 150 2.11 -5.22 1.25
N GLY A 151 1.23 -5.83 0.48
CA GLY A 151 0.53 -7.06 0.82
C GLY A 151 -0.89 -6.83 1.36
N THR A 152 -1.76 -7.82 1.16
CA THR A 152 -3.18 -7.77 1.57
C THR A 152 -3.38 -7.78 3.09
N ASP A 153 -2.33 -8.09 3.84
CA ASP A 153 -2.29 -8.10 5.31
C ASP A 153 -1.72 -6.80 5.91
N CYS A 154 -1.48 -5.75 5.12
CA CYS A 154 -0.87 -4.49 5.55
C CYS A 154 -1.55 -3.84 6.77
N ILE A 155 -0.79 -3.04 7.50
CA ILE A 155 -1.20 -2.31 8.70
C ILE A 155 -1.05 -0.80 8.49
N LEU A 156 -1.87 0.01 9.17
CA LEU A 156 -1.71 1.47 9.14
C LEU A 156 -0.54 1.89 10.03
N SER A 157 0.38 2.68 9.49
CA SER A 157 1.56 3.18 10.19
C SER A 157 1.37 4.59 10.71
N LEU A 158 0.73 5.47 9.93
CA LEU A 158 0.41 6.85 10.31
C LEU A 158 -0.77 7.40 9.50
N GLN A 159 -1.41 8.43 10.04
CA GLN A 159 -2.32 9.31 9.30
C GLN A 159 -2.31 10.72 9.88
N ASN A 160 -2.01 11.71 9.03
CA ASN A 160 -1.78 13.10 9.39
C ASN A 160 -2.57 14.04 8.48
N VAL A 161 -2.86 15.24 8.98
CA VAL A 161 -3.26 16.38 8.16
C VAL A 161 -2.03 17.26 7.95
N TRP A 162 -1.68 17.56 6.70
CA TRP A 162 -0.59 18.48 6.38
C TRP A 162 -1.15 19.80 5.91
N VAL A 163 -0.89 20.86 6.67
CA VAL A 163 -1.23 22.23 6.33
C VAL A 163 0.03 22.96 5.90
N LYS A 164 -0.04 23.63 4.76
CA LYS A 164 1.06 24.43 4.20
C LYS A 164 0.54 25.79 3.76
N GLY A 165 1.11 26.85 4.32
CA GLY A 165 0.86 28.21 3.86
C GLY A 165 1.87 28.65 2.80
N LYS A 166 1.68 29.87 2.30
CA LYS A 166 2.62 30.53 1.39
C LYS A 166 3.98 30.70 2.06
N GLY A 167 5.06 30.33 1.37
CA GLY A 167 6.41 30.45 1.92
C GLY A 167 7.44 29.60 1.19
N ALA A 168 8.70 29.77 1.59
CA ALA A 168 9.84 29.08 0.97
C ALA A 168 9.96 27.60 1.39
N GLY A 169 9.17 27.16 2.36
CA GLY A 169 9.22 25.80 2.90
C GLY A 169 8.83 24.75 1.86
N GLY A 170 9.68 23.75 1.67
CA GLY A 170 9.45 22.55 0.86
C GLY A 170 10.01 21.31 1.55
N THR A 171 9.76 20.13 0.99
CA THR A 171 10.46 18.92 1.38
C THR A 171 11.49 18.59 0.31
N GLY A 172 12.75 18.47 0.71
CA GLY A 172 13.83 18.07 -0.19
C GLY A 172 13.57 16.67 -0.76
N VAL A 173 14.20 16.34 -1.89
CA VAL A 173 14.02 15.04 -2.53
C VAL A 173 14.55 13.91 -1.63
N HIS A 174 13.70 12.97 -1.28
CA HIS A 174 13.98 11.86 -0.36
C HIS A 174 13.13 10.62 -0.68
N ALA A 175 13.42 9.50 -0.01
CA ALA A 175 12.57 8.31 0.03
C ALA A 175 11.96 8.17 1.44
N ASP A 176 10.91 7.37 1.63
CA ASP A 176 10.30 7.15 2.96
C ASP A 176 10.83 5.91 3.68
N TRP A 177 11.77 5.21 3.06
CA TRP A 177 12.30 3.93 3.50
C TRP A 177 12.99 3.98 4.87
N ALA A 178 12.36 3.55 5.95
CA ALA A 178 12.88 3.74 7.30
C ALA A 178 14.10 2.87 7.73
N GLN A 179 14.80 2.17 6.81
CA GLN A 179 16.05 1.45 7.14
C GLN A 179 17.29 2.16 6.56
N PHE A 180 17.79 3.14 7.32
CA PHE A 180 18.87 4.04 6.89
C PHE A 180 20.25 3.40 6.78
N GLU A 181 20.53 2.33 7.52
CA GLU A 181 21.85 1.68 7.53
C GLU A 181 22.05 0.66 6.40
N MET A 182 20.96 0.26 5.72
CA MET A 182 21.03 -0.71 4.64
C MET A 182 21.56 -0.04 3.35
N PRO A 183 22.62 -0.56 2.72
CA PRO A 183 23.23 0.05 1.54
C PRO A 183 22.32 -0.02 0.31
N SER A 184 21.33 -0.92 0.33
CA SER A 184 20.30 -1.03 -0.70
C SER A 184 18.97 -1.41 -0.04
N MET A 185 17.89 -0.85 -0.58
CA MET A 185 16.52 -1.18 -0.22
C MET A 185 16.14 -2.57 -0.78
N ALA A 186 15.12 -3.19 -0.21
CA ALA A 186 14.60 -4.46 -0.70
C ALA A 186 14.03 -4.33 -2.13
N VAL A 187 13.66 -5.45 -2.75
CA VAL A 187 12.95 -5.40 -4.04
C VAL A 187 11.55 -4.85 -3.83
N GLU A 188 10.84 -5.38 -2.84
CA GLU A 188 9.51 -4.96 -2.46
C GLU A 188 9.56 -3.81 -1.45
N PRO A 189 8.68 -2.80 -1.56
CA PRO A 189 8.59 -1.73 -0.57
C PRO A 189 8.08 -2.28 0.77
N PHE A 190 8.48 -1.64 1.87
CA PHE A 190 8.01 -1.99 3.22
C PHE A 190 6.81 -1.15 3.65
N GLY A 191 6.71 0.05 3.10
CA GLY A 191 5.57 0.93 3.24
C GLY A 191 5.08 1.50 1.92
N ALA A 192 3.82 1.92 1.91
CA ALA A 192 3.19 2.62 0.81
C ALA A 192 2.36 3.78 1.36
N ASN A 193 2.47 4.93 0.71
CA ASN A 193 1.77 6.14 1.09
C ASN A 193 0.47 6.29 0.31
N PHE A 194 -0.51 6.94 0.92
CA PHE A 194 -1.60 7.61 0.23
C PHE A 194 -1.66 9.07 0.66
N ASN A 195 -1.95 9.95 -0.29
CA ASN A 195 -2.05 11.38 -0.05
C ASN A 195 -3.32 11.89 -0.72
N TYR A 196 -4.37 12.13 0.07
CA TYR A 196 -5.62 12.74 -0.36
C TYR A 196 -5.47 14.25 -0.44
N LEU A 197 -5.70 14.79 -1.63
CA LEU A 197 -5.54 16.22 -1.91
C LEU A 197 -6.83 16.95 -1.49
N VAL A 198 -6.76 17.78 -0.45
CA VAL A 198 -7.92 18.56 0.01
C VAL A 198 -8.08 19.84 -0.82
N THR A 199 -6.97 20.32 -1.39
CA THR A 199 -6.90 21.45 -2.33
C THR A 199 -6.33 20.99 -3.66
N ASP A 200 -6.45 21.82 -4.69
CA ASP A 200 -5.80 21.58 -5.98
C ASP A 200 -4.28 21.58 -5.82
N TYR A 201 -3.60 20.81 -6.68
CA TYR A 201 -2.14 20.67 -6.70
C TYR A 201 -1.61 21.14 -8.05
N SER A 202 -0.64 22.05 -7.98
CA SER A 202 0.27 22.43 -9.05
C SER A 202 1.64 22.71 -8.45
N LYS A 203 2.62 23.09 -9.28
CA LYS A 203 3.93 23.53 -8.79
C LYS A 203 3.84 24.73 -7.86
N GLU A 204 3.11 25.77 -8.25
CA GLU A 204 2.98 27.04 -7.51
C GLU A 204 2.16 26.88 -6.22
N GLU A 205 1.28 25.88 -6.15
CA GLU A 205 0.54 25.51 -4.92
C GLU A 205 1.38 24.70 -3.92
N GLY A 206 2.67 24.47 -4.20
CA GLY A 206 3.55 23.66 -3.37
C GLY A 206 3.23 22.18 -3.43
N GLY A 207 2.85 21.71 -4.62
CA GLY A 207 2.49 20.33 -4.91
C GLY A 207 3.63 19.34 -4.65
N LEU A 208 3.25 18.08 -4.44
CA LEU A 208 4.20 16.96 -4.40
C LEU A 208 4.94 16.85 -5.73
N SER A 209 6.19 16.42 -5.67
CA SER A 209 7.01 16.13 -6.84
C SER A 209 7.68 14.76 -6.70
N PHE A 210 7.90 14.09 -7.83
CA PHE A 210 8.45 12.74 -7.88
C PHE A 210 9.58 12.66 -8.89
N VAL A 211 10.56 11.80 -8.63
CA VAL A 211 11.54 11.39 -9.65
C VAL A 211 11.05 10.07 -10.24
N PRO A 212 10.44 10.05 -11.44
CA PRO A 212 9.86 8.83 -11.99
C PRO A 212 10.92 7.72 -12.15
N CYS A 213 10.53 6.48 -11.91
CA CYS A 213 11.39 5.28 -11.97
C CYS A 213 12.46 5.16 -10.87
N SER A 214 12.57 6.14 -9.96
CA SER A 214 13.58 6.12 -8.87
C SER A 214 13.41 4.96 -7.89
N HIS A 215 12.18 4.43 -7.74
CA HIS A 215 11.89 3.26 -6.90
C HIS A 215 12.73 2.02 -7.26
N ARG A 216 13.19 1.91 -8.51
CA ARG A 216 14.04 0.81 -8.99
C ARG A 216 15.51 0.95 -8.59
N TRP A 217 15.95 2.16 -8.25
CA TRP A 217 17.32 2.41 -7.83
C TRP A 217 17.60 1.81 -6.44
N ARG A 218 16.55 1.60 -5.63
CA ARG A 218 16.59 0.88 -4.34
C ARG A 218 17.70 1.39 -3.42
N ARG A 219 17.78 2.71 -3.33
CA ARG A 219 18.76 3.44 -2.51
C ARG A 219 18.23 4.85 -2.25
N TRP A 220 18.85 5.50 -1.29
CA TRP A 220 18.64 6.91 -1.04
C TRP A 220 19.30 7.79 -2.10
N PRO A 221 18.79 9.01 -2.35
CA PRO A 221 19.53 10.03 -3.09
C PRO A 221 20.79 10.43 -2.34
N SER A 222 21.86 10.72 -3.07
CA SER A 222 22.94 11.55 -2.50
C SER A 222 22.44 12.98 -2.29
N ILE A 223 23.18 13.79 -1.54
CA ILE A 223 22.85 15.21 -1.33
C ILE A 223 22.81 15.94 -2.67
N GLU A 224 23.80 15.70 -3.53
CA GLU A 224 23.91 16.33 -4.85
C GLU A 224 22.76 15.91 -5.78
N GLU A 225 22.34 14.65 -5.71
CA GLU A 225 21.17 14.18 -6.45
C GLU A 225 19.88 14.81 -5.93
N ALA A 226 19.72 14.92 -4.61
CA ALA A 226 18.55 15.55 -4.02
C ALA A 226 18.45 17.04 -4.41
N GLU A 227 19.57 17.76 -4.40
CA GLU A 227 19.66 19.15 -4.87
C GLU A 227 19.38 19.26 -6.38
N TYR A 228 19.96 18.37 -7.20
CA TYR A 228 19.74 18.34 -8.64
C TYR A 228 18.26 18.15 -8.99
N TRP A 229 17.59 17.21 -8.32
CA TRP A 229 16.20 16.89 -8.60
C TRP A 229 15.19 17.86 -7.98
N ALA A 230 15.58 18.69 -7.01
CA ALA A 230 14.68 19.61 -6.31
C ALA A 230 13.84 20.46 -7.28
N ASP A 231 14.44 20.98 -8.35
CA ASP A 231 13.76 21.84 -9.34
C ASP A 231 13.26 21.10 -10.60
N GLN A 232 13.62 19.81 -10.74
CA GLN A 232 13.42 19.02 -11.96
C GLN A 232 12.48 17.81 -11.78
N ALA A 233 12.14 17.47 -10.54
CA ALA A 233 11.19 16.40 -10.24
C ALA A 233 9.82 16.69 -10.89
N GLN A 234 9.16 15.64 -11.34
CA GLN A 234 7.83 15.71 -11.94
C GLN A 234 6.81 16.14 -10.88
N VAL A 235 6.25 17.33 -11.04
CA VAL A 235 5.16 17.81 -10.18
C VAL A 235 3.88 17.03 -10.43
N ILE A 236 3.10 16.82 -9.36
CA ILE A 236 1.72 16.35 -9.46
C ILE A 236 0.81 17.53 -9.79
N GLU A 237 0.16 17.46 -10.95
CA GLU A 237 -0.94 18.35 -11.35
C GLU A 237 -2.25 17.58 -11.20
N ALA A 238 -3.05 17.92 -10.19
CA ALA A 238 -4.27 17.18 -9.90
C ALA A 238 -5.29 18.04 -9.14
N PRO A 239 -6.60 17.87 -9.40
CA PRO A 239 -7.64 18.57 -8.66
C PRO A 239 -7.79 18.03 -7.24
N ALA A 240 -8.36 18.85 -6.36
CA ALA A 240 -8.86 18.44 -5.05
C ALA A 240 -9.77 17.22 -5.17
N GLY A 241 -9.69 16.32 -4.18
CA GLY A 241 -10.36 15.04 -4.17
C GLY A 241 -9.52 13.88 -4.73
N SER A 242 -8.44 14.17 -5.47
CA SER A 242 -7.54 13.12 -5.98
C SER A 242 -6.74 12.45 -4.85
N MET A 243 -6.24 11.24 -5.10
CA MET A 243 -5.31 10.56 -4.19
C MET A 243 -4.02 10.18 -4.92
N VAL A 244 -2.86 10.49 -4.33
CA VAL A 244 -1.55 10.09 -4.84
C VAL A 244 -1.03 8.89 -4.07
N ILE A 245 -0.61 7.84 -4.77
CA ILE A 245 -0.10 6.59 -4.17
C ILE A 245 1.33 6.34 -4.63
N TRP A 246 2.22 5.93 -3.71
CA TRP A 246 3.60 5.48 -4.01
C TRP A 246 4.13 4.53 -2.94
N GLY A 247 5.17 3.76 -3.28
CA GLY A 247 5.93 2.96 -2.32
C GLY A 247 7.08 3.73 -1.69
N ASP A 248 7.54 3.33 -0.52
CA ASP A 248 8.61 4.00 0.27
C ASP A 248 9.99 4.07 -0.41
N HIS A 249 10.18 3.39 -1.54
CA HIS A 249 11.37 3.50 -2.38
C HIS A 249 11.37 4.74 -3.30
N THR A 250 10.21 5.28 -3.65
CA THR A 250 10.10 6.32 -4.67
C THR A 250 10.64 7.65 -4.15
N TRP A 251 11.60 8.22 -4.87
CA TRP A 251 12.13 9.54 -4.53
C TRP A 251 11.09 10.61 -4.84
N HIS A 252 10.83 11.46 -3.86
CA HIS A 252 9.82 12.49 -3.93
C HIS A 252 10.15 13.68 -3.03
N GLY A 253 9.44 14.78 -3.21
CA GLY A 253 9.57 16.01 -2.45
C GLY A 253 8.31 16.86 -2.56
N SER A 254 8.41 18.13 -2.20
CA SER A 254 7.34 19.10 -2.42
C SER A 254 7.92 20.48 -2.70
N TYR A 255 7.30 21.18 -3.65
CA TYR A 255 7.69 22.54 -4.00
C TYR A 255 7.29 23.54 -2.92
N PRO A 256 7.98 24.69 -2.80
CA PRO A 256 7.48 25.85 -2.06
C PRO A 256 6.08 26.26 -2.54
N LYS A 257 5.27 26.83 -1.65
CA LYS A 257 3.95 27.36 -2.02
C LYS A 257 4.09 28.86 -2.29
N GLU A 258 3.81 29.29 -3.51
CA GLU A 258 3.98 30.67 -3.97
C GLU A 258 2.67 31.47 -3.94
N THR A 259 1.53 30.79 -4.05
CA THR A 259 0.20 31.42 -4.07
C THR A 259 -0.35 31.64 -2.66
N ASP A 260 -1.29 32.58 -2.52
CA ASP A 260 -1.96 32.87 -1.24
C ASP A 260 -2.87 31.71 -0.81
N GLY A 261 -3.29 31.71 0.46
CA GLY A 261 -4.12 30.66 1.04
C GLY A 261 -3.33 29.42 1.47
N LEU A 262 -4.05 28.32 1.67
CA LEU A 262 -3.50 27.08 2.23
C LEU A 262 -3.52 25.95 1.19
N ARG A 263 -2.48 25.11 1.23
CA ARG A 263 -2.48 23.78 0.61
C ARG A 263 -2.72 22.74 1.70
N LEU A 264 -3.85 22.05 1.64
CA LEU A 264 -4.22 21.02 2.61
C LEU A 264 -4.16 19.64 1.97
N MET A 265 -3.77 18.66 2.77
CA MET A 265 -3.88 17.24 2.42
C MET A 265 -4.03 16.39 3.65
N VAL A 266 -4.61 15.20 3.45
CA VAL A 266 -4.55 14.12 4.43
C VAL A 266 -3.63 13.06 3.87
N LEU A 267 -2.60 12.70 4.62
CA LEU A 267 -1.65 11.68 4.20
C LEU A 267 -1.62 10.55 5.20
N GLY A 268 -1.32 9.35 4.72
CA GLY A 268 -1.05 8.21 5.56
C GLY A 268 -0.11 7.23 4.90
N MET A 269 0.42 6.35 5.72
CA MET A 269 1.35 5.30 5.30
C MET A 269 0.86 3.97 5.83
N TYR A 270 0.87 2.95 4.99
CA TYR A 270 0.65 1.56 5.38
C TYR A 270 1.96 0.82 5.32
N ASN A 271 2.17 -0.09 6.26
CA ASN A 271 3.36 -0.91 6.32
C ASN A 271 3.03 -2.40 6.22
N ARG A 272 4.03 -3.18 5.84
CA ARG A 272 4.03 -4.62 6.09
C ARG A 272 3.91 -4.89 7.61
N PRO A 273 3.19 -5.94 8.06
CA PRO A 273 2.87 -6.14 9.48
C PRO A 273 4.06 -6.29 10.44
N HIS A 274 5.22 -6.69 9.91
CA HIS A 274 6.45 -6.89 10.69
C HIS A 274 7.24 -5.59 10.94
N MET A 275 6.81 -4.48 10.33
CA MET A 275 7.45 -3.17 10.51
C MET A 275 6.92 -2.47 11.76
N GLN A 276 7.80 -1.72 12.42
CA GLN A 276 7.38 -0.80 13.47
C GLN A 276 6.57 0.35 12.85
N THR A 277 5.38 0.63 13.38
CA THR A 277 4.55 1.76 12.96
C THR A 277 5.06 3.06 13.58
N GLN A 278 4.85 4.19 12.90
CA GLN A 278 5.17 5.51 13.45
C GLN A 278 4.19 5.90 14.55
N GLU A 279 2.92 5.50 14.41
CA GLU A 279 1.83 5.84 15.33
C GLU A 279 1.28 4.60 16.03
N ALA A 280 0.80 4.79 17.26
CA ALA A 280 0.48 3.71 18.19
C ALA A 280 -0.94 3.16 18.03
N TYR A 281 -1.39 2.91 16.79
CA TYR A 281 -2.77 2.49 16.51
C TYR A 281 -3.20 1.22 17.23
N ARG A 282 -2.28 0.26 17.35
CA ARG A 282 -2.55 -0.98 18.09
C ARG A 282 -2.88 -0.76 19.56
N GLN A 283 -2.26 0.24 20.19
CA GLN A 283 -2.44 0.57 21.60
C GLN A 283 -3.59 1.54 21.84
N THR A 284 -4.02 2.27 20.81
CA THR A 284 -4.99 3.36 20.94
C THR A 284 -6.35 3.05 20.33
N ALA A 285 -6.46 2.01 19.49
CA ALA A 285 -7.75 1.54 18.99
C ALA A 285 -8.67 1.13 20.16
N THR A 286 -9.92 1.58 20.12
CA THR A 286 -10.94 1.31 21.16
C THR A 286 -11.95 0.26 20.70
N PRO A 287 -12.68 -0.43 21.61
CA PRO A 287 -13.64 -1.46 21.20
C PRO A 287 -14.72 -0.86 20.31
N GLU A 288 -15.14 0.37 20.60
CA GLU A 288 -16.14 1.11 19.85
C GLU A 288 -15.64 1.45 18.44
N ALA A 289 -14.35 1.75 18.29
CA ALA A 289 -13.73 2.01 16.98
C ALA A 289 -13.60 0.75 16.15
N LEU A 290 -13.23 -0.37 16.77
CA LEU A 290 -13.16 -1.65 16.07
C LEU A 290 -14.56 -2.14 15.68
N ALA A 291 -15.52 -2.07 16.60
CA ALA A 291 -16.88 -2.57 16.40
C ALA A 291 -17.65 -1.88 15.27
N ARG A 292 -17.46 -0.57 15.11
CA ARG A 292 -18.16 0.22 14.06
C ARG A 292 -17.56 0.07 12.66
N ASN A 293 -16.37 -0.52 12.54
CA ASN A 293 -15.63 -0.61 11.29
C ASN A 293 -15.58 -2.06 10.77
N PRO A 294 -15.31 -2.26 9.46
CA PRO A 294 -15.19 -3.59 8.88
C PRO A 294 -13.96 -4.33 9.37
N VAL A 295 -13.94 -5.65 9.15
CA VAL A 295 -12.85 -6.52 9.64
C VAL A 295 -11.48 -6.06 9.15
N ARG A 296 -11.39 -5.47 7.95
CA ARG A 296 -10.15 -4.89 7.45
C ARG A 296 -9.60 -3.79 8.35
N PHE A 297 -10.43 -2.94 8.93
CA PHE A 297 -9.97 -1.88 9.83
C PHE A 297 -9.26 -2.47 11.05
N THR A 298 -9.79 -3.57 11.61
CA THR A 298 -9.13 -4.28 12.72
C THR A 298 -7.74 -4.79 12.32
N GLN A 299 -7.58 -5.26 11.07
CA GLN A 299 -6.28 -5.63 10.54
C GLN A 299 -5.35 -4.42 10.41
N LEU A 300 -5.85 -3.29 9.89
CA LEU A 300 -5.09 -2.04 9.79
C LEU A 300 -4.57 -1.57 11.16
N MET A 301 -5.35 -1.74 12.22
CA MET A 301 -4.95 -1.41 13.60
C MET A 301 -3.95 -2.41 14.21
N ASN A 302 -3.57 -3.46 13.47
CA ASN A 302 -2.59 -4.46 13.87
C ASN A 302 -2.96 -5.22 15.18
N VAL A 303 -4.26 -5.32 15.51
CA VAL A 303 -4.71 -5.94 16.77
C VAL A 303 -4.54 -7.46 16.78
N HIS A 304 -4.47 -8.09 15.61
CA HIS A 304 -4.33 -9.54 15.46
C HIS A 304 -2.87 -10.04 15.46
N HIS A 305 -1.89 -9.14 15.44
CA HIS A 305 -0.50 -9.55 15.22
C HIS A 305 0.16 -10.16 16.44
N GLY A 306 0.92 -11.23 16.23
CA GLY A 306 1.51 -12.03 17.30
C GLY A 306 2.67 -11.37 18.06
N MET A 307 3.35 -10.40 17.45
CA MET A 307 4.50 -9.68 18.03
C MET A 307 4.09 -8.33 18.60
N PRO A 308 4.81 -7.75 19.59
CA PRO A 308 6.00 -8.31 20.23
C PRO A 308 5.68 -9.40 21.27
N TRP A 309 6.69 -10.20 21.60
CA TRP A 309 6.60 -11.23 22.63
C TRP A 309 7.16 -10.73 23.97
N GLY A 310 6.52 -11.14 25.06
CA GLY A 310 7.02 -10.94 26.44
C GLY A 310 7.43 -12.26 27.05
N LYS A 311 7.59 -12.32 28.38
CA LYS A 311 8.03 -13.56 29.06
C LYS A 311 7.15 -14.78 28.76
N SER A 312 5.85 -14.59 28.53
CA SER A 312 4.90 -15.68 28.22
C SER A 312 4.85 -16.06 26.73
N GLY A 313 5.67 -15.44 25.87
CA GLY A 313 5.77 -15.76 24.44
C GLY A 313 4.69 -15.11 23.56
N LEU A 314 4.29 -15.83 22.51
CA LEU A 314 3.30 -15.42 21.50
C LEU A 314 1.91 -15.23 22.11
N ARG A 315 1.13 -14.26 21.63
CA ARG A 315 -0.30 -14.18 21.96
C ARG A 315 -1.13 -15.03 20.98
N TYR A 316 -1.28 -16.32 21.29
CA TYR A 316 -1.90 -17.27 20.36
C TYR A 316 -3.36 -16.91 20.00
N LYS A 317 -4.18 -16.48 20.97
CA LYS A 317 -5.59 -16.13 20.74
C LYS A 317 -5.77 -14.97 19.74
N GLY A 318 -4.98 -13.90 19.90
CA GLY A 318 -5.02 -12.75 18.98
C GLY A 318 -4.60 -13.14 17.55
N PHE A 319 -3.58 -13.99 17.43
CA PHE A 319 -3.12 -14.49 16.14
C PHE A 319 -4.13 -15.44 15.46
N SER A 320 -4.80 -16.31 16.23
CA SER A 320 -5.78 -17.25 15.67
C SER A 320 -7.06 -16.58 15.15
N ASN A 321 -7.37 -15.38 15.68
CA ASN A 321 -8.53 -14.58 15.30
C ASN A 321 -8.26 -13.64 14.11
N ALA A 322 -7.02 -13.61 13.60
CA ALA A 322 -6.68 -12.84 12.42
C ALA A 322 -7.55 -13.28 11.22
N PRO A 323 -8.01 -12.32 10.38
CA PRO A 323 -8.70 -12.64 9.14
C PRO A 323 -7.88 -13.61 8.29
N LYS A 324 -8.53 -14.66 7.77
CA LYS A 324 -7.88 -15.67 6.94
C LYS A 324 -8.21 -15.44 5.48
N GLY A 325 -7.19 -15.50 4.63
CA GLY A 325 -7.36 -15.32 3.19
C GLY A 325 -7.54 -13.87 2.80
N TYR A 326 -8.22 -13.64 1.68
CA TYR A 326 -8.46 -12.30 1.17
C TYR A 326 -9.72 -11.70 1.79
N VAL A 327 -9.60 -10.50 2.35
CA VAL A 327 -10.75 -9.67 2.71
C VAL A 327 -11.04 -8.78 1.50
N SER A 328 -12.30 -8.70 1.04
CA SER A 328 -12.71 -7.92 -0.16
C SER A 328 -12.67 -6.41 0.08
N LEU A 329 -12.10 -5.61 -0.83
CA LEU A 329 -12.09 -4.14 -0.76
C LEU A 329 -13.49 -3.55 -0.54
N PHE A 330 -14.53 -4.27 -0.95
CA PHE A 330 -15.94 -3.90 -0.82
C PHE A 330 -16.62 -4.42 0.45
N ASP A 331 -15.90 -5.14 1.33
CA ASP A 331 -16.41 -5.53 2.63
C ASP A 331 -16.45 -4.31 3.57
N THR A 332 -17.67 -3.79 3.75
CA THR A 332 -17.98 -2.64 4.60
C THR A 332 -18.78 -3.02 5.84
N GLU A 333 -19.06 -4.31 6.05
CA GLU A 333 -19.91 -4.76 7.14
C GLU A 333 -19.18 -4.57 8.49
N PRO A 334 -19.75 -3.80 9.43
CA PRO A 334 -19.17 -3.65 10.74
C PRO A 334 -19.03 -5.01 11.43
N VAL A 335 -17.88 -5.25 12.05
CA VAL A 335 -17.64 -6.48 12.82
C VAL A 335 -18.52 -6.60 14.05
N GLY A 336 -19.09 -5.49 14.54
CA GLY A 336 -19.94 -5.45 15.71
C GLY A 336 -19.20 -5.73 17.02
N GLU A 337 -19.95 -6.10 18.05
CA GLU A 337 -19.39 -6.46 19.35
C GLU A 337 -18.66 -7.80 19.27
N GLY A 338 -17.46 -7.89 19.86
CA GLY A 338 -16.70 -9.15 19.96
C GLY A 338 -15.27 -9.11 19.42
N VAL A 339 -14.81 -7.98 18.87
CA VAL A 339 -13.38 -7.81 18.56
C VAL A 339 -12.62 -7.61 19.86
N GLU A 340 -11.76 -8.58 20.18
CA GLU A 340 -10.85 -8.48 21.32
C GLU A 340 -9.75 -7.45 21.02
N ILE A 341 -9.70 -6.37 21.81
CA ILE A 341 -8.48 -5.57 21.90
C ILE A 341 -7.42 -6.42 22.57
N PRO A 342 -6.15 -6.32 22.13
CA PRO A 342 -5.05 -6.91 22.88
C PRO A 342 -5.06 -6.36 24.31
N ALA A 343 -5.44 -7.19 25.28
CA ALA A 343 -5.42 -6.81 26.70
C ALA A 343 -4.03 -6.28 27.08
N GLU A 344 -3.95 -5.31 28.00
CA GLU A 344 -2.69 -4.76 28.46
C GLU A 344 -1.75 -5.91 28.88
N TYR A 345 -0.54 -5.93 28.31
CA TYR A 345 0.40 -7.01 28.52
C TYR A 345 1.55 -6.54 29.40
N ASP A 346 1.70 -7.15 30.56
CA ASP A 346 2.96 -7.03 31.27
C ASP A 346 4.00 -7.96 30.65
N TYR A 347 4.83 -7.40 29.76
CA TYR A 347 5.92 -8.10 29.09
C TYR A 347 6.95 -8.69 30.09
N HIS A 348 6.98 -8.21 31.34
CA HIS A 348 7.90 -8.64 32.39
C HIS A 348 7.32 -9.71 33.32
N VAL A 349 6.06 -10.14 33.14
CA VAL A 349 5.44 -11.21 33.93
C VAL A 349 5.27 -12.47 33.10
N TYR A 350 5.67 -13.62 33.66
CA TYR A 350 5.42 -14.93 33.07
C TYR A 350 4.08 -15.48 33.56
N ASP A 351 3.13 -15.62 32.64
CA ASP A 351 1.85 -16.27 32.87
C ASP A 351 2.05 -17.79 32.77
N ARG A 352 1.94 -18.47 33.91
CA ARG A 352 2.11 -19.91 34.03
C ARG A 352 1.02 -20.69 33.30
N GLU A 353 -0.21 -20.18 33.28
CA GLU A 353 -1.33 -20.85 32.63
C GLU A 353 -1.15 -20.80 31.10
N LEU A 354 -0.89 -19.60 30.56
CA LEU A 354 -0.59 -19.42 29.15
C LEU A 354 0.63 -20.24 28.71
N GLY A 355 1.70 -20.25 29.53
CA GLY A 355 2.88 -21.07 29.27
C GLY A 355 2.59 -22.59 29.23
N ASN A 356 1.71 -23.08 30.11
CA ASN A 356 1.28 -24.48 30.08
C ASN A 356 0.43 -24.80 28.85
N GLN A 357 -0.45 -23.88 28.43
CA GLN A 357 -1.21 -24.02 27.18
C GLN A 357 -0.27 -24.13 25.97
N PHE A 358 0.77 -23.29 25.90
CA PHE A 358 1.79 -23.39 24.86
C PHE A 358 2.56 -24.70 24.90
N LYS A 359 2.95 -25.17 26.09
CA LYS A 359 3.64 -26.44 26.25
C LYS A 359 2.82 -27.60 25.69
N GLU A 360 1.51 -27.66 25.99
CA GLU A 360 0.63 -28.70 25.44
C GLU A 360 0.40 -28.51 23.93
N PHE A 361 0.28 -27.27 23.44
CA PHE A 361 0.20 -26.99 22.00
C PHE A 361 1.43 -27.51 21.24
N PHE A 362 2.64 -27.18 21.72
CA PHE A 362 3.88 -27.65 21.09
C PHE A 362 4.01 -29.16 21.20
N LYS A 363 3.64 -29.77 22.33
CA LYS A 363 3.63 -31.24 22.50
C LYS A 363 2.66 -31.94 21.55
N ALA A 364 1.49 -31.35 21.30
CA ALA A 364 0.52 -31.84 20.32
C ALA A 364 1.01 -31.68 18.87
N ASN A 365 1.74 -30.61 18.56
CA ASN A 365 2.20 -30.29 17.21
C ASN A 365 3.62 -30.75 16.86
N SER A 366 4.43 -31.20 17.84
CA SER A 366 5.81 -31.65 17.64
C SER A 366 5.95 -33.18 17.49
N LYS A 367 4.93 -33.96 17.87
CA LYS A 367 4.99 -35.42 17.72
C LYS A 367 4.88 -35.82 16.25
N GLY A 368 5.98 -36.33 15.69
CA GLY A 368 6.03 -37.00 14.39
C GLY A 368 5.99 -36.09 13.15
N LYS A 369 5.83 -34.77 13.30
CA LYS A 369 5.90 -33.83 12.18
C LYS A 369 7.37 -33.45 11.92
N ARG A 370 7.89 -33.74 10.72
CA ARG A 370 9.15 -33.14 10.23
C ARG A 370 9.01 -31.61 10.30
N TYR A 371 10.10 -30.89 10.56
CA TYR A 371 10.12 -29.43 10.43
C TYR A 371 9.51 -29.03 9.09
N GLN A 372 8.34 -28.39 9.14
CA GLN A 372 7.71 -27.77 7.99
C GLN A 372 7.88 -26.27 8.19
N PHE A 373 8.74 -25.66 7.38
CA PHE A 373 8.57 -24.23 7.10
C PHE A 373 7.14 -24.00 6.61
N PRO A 374 6.55 -22.81 6.78
CA PRO A 374 5.26 -22.48 6.20
C PRO A 374 5.29 -22.82 4.71
N ASP A 375 4.74 -23.97 4.37
CA ASP A 375 4.59 -24.38 2.99
C ASP A 375 3.38 -23.63 2.50
N LEU A 376 3.66 -22.48 1.89
CA LEU A 376 2.67 -21.52 1.41
C LEU A 376 1.69 -22.14 0.39
N TYR A 377 1.93 -23.39 -0.03
CA TYR A 377 1.19 -24.14 -1.04
C TYR A 377 0.67 -25.49 -0.55
N LYS A 378 0.67 -25.74 0.77
CA LYS A 378 0.32 -27.05 1.34
C LYS A 378 -1.11 -27.51 1.03
N ASP A 379 -2.06 -26.59 1.06
CA ASP A 379 -3.48 -26.88 0.81
C ASP A 379 -3.78 -27.13 -0.68
N ALA A 380 -2.85 -26.75 -1.57
CA ALA A 380 -2.94 -26.99 -3.01
C ALA A 380 -2.66 -28.46 -3.41
N ARG A 381 -2.08 -29.24 -2.50
CA ARG A 381 -1.59 -30.60 -2.77
C ARG A 381 -2.57 -31.69 -2.36
N GLN A 382 -3.79 -31.34 -1.95
CA GLN A 382 -4.85 -32.34 -1.80
C GLN A 382 -5.28 -32.77 -3.20
N ASP A 383 -4.79 -33.95 -3.58
CA ASP A 383 -5.17 -34.65 -4.80
C ASP A 383 -6.69 -34.91 -4.75
N PRO A 384 -7.48 -34.49 -5.76
CA PRO A 384 -8.90 -34.86 -5.83
C PRO A 384 -9.12 -36.38 -5.98
N SER A 385 -8.07 -37.19 -6.09
CA SER A 385 -8.18 -38.65 -6.27
C SER A 385 -8.39 -39.48 -4.99
N THR A 386 -8.53 -38.89 -3.80
CA THR A 386 -8.70 -39.69 -2.55
C THR A 386 -10.13 -39.80 -2.00
N GLU A 387 -11.16 -39.31 -2.70
CA GLU A 387 -12.55 -39.65 -2.38
C GLU A 387 -13.10 -40.70 -3.38
N SER A 388 -12.66 -41.96 -3.26
CA SER A 388 -13.42 -43.13 -3.77
C SER A 388 -12.81 -44.47 -3.36
N GLU A 389 -12.58 -44.72 -2.06
CA GLU A 389 -12.45 -46.10 -1.57
C GLU A 389 -13.23 -46.25 -0.27
N GLY A 390 -14.54 -46.47 -0.42
CA GLY A 390 -15.43 -46.59 0.71
C GLY A 390 -16.81 -47.13 0.35
N GLU A 391 -16.92 -48.09 -0.57
CA GLU A 391 -18.06 -49.02 -0.64
C GLU A 391 -17.78 -50.15 -1.64
N ALA A 392 -17.13 -51.22 -1.16
CA ALA A 392 -17.28 -52.58 -1.69
C ALA A 392 -16.47 -53.56 -0.82
N ALA A 393 -17.11 -54.21 0.15
CA ALA A 393 -16.94 -55.64 0.44
C ALA A 393 -17.74 -56.05 1.70
N GLY A 394 -18.62 -57.05 1.52
CA GLY A 394 -18.91 -58.07 2.53
C GLY A 394 -20.06 -57.80 3.47
#